data_AF-A0A959EUF2-F1
#
_entry.id   AF-A0A959EUF2-F1
#
_cell.length_a   1.000
_cell.length_b   1.000
_cell.length_c   1.000
_cell.angle_alpha   90.00
_cell.angle_beta   90.00
_cell.angle_gamma   90.00
#
_symmetry.space_group_name_H-M   'P 1'
#
loop_
_entity.id
_entity.type
_entity.pdbx_description
1 polymer ?
#
loop_
_entity_poly.entity_id
_entity_poly.type
_entity_poly.pdbx_seq_one_letter_code
_entity_poly.pdbx_strand_id
1 'polypeptide(L)'
;MKVTAAPEKRAETLLAIVTGFVFLHWWWGKDWMLYVALAVGLLGLLVAPVGKAIHWLWMQFTRILGWVNSRLILSVIFYLVLLPIGWLFRFFQKDPLSLKSRRETYFTDRNHTYTAEDLSKPW
;
A
#
# COMPACT_ATOMS: atom_id res chain seq x y z
N MET A 1 14.80 24.73 -8.48
CA MET A 1 14.44 23.61 -9.38
C MET A 1 13.06 23.90 -9.99
N LYS A 2 12.99 24.47 -11.21
CA LYS A 2 11.72 24.87 -11.84
C LYS A 2 11.07 23.61 -12.43
N VAL A 3 10.00 23.11 -11.80
CA VAL A 3 9.14 22.09 -12.38
C VAL A 3 8.35 22.73 -13.53
N THR A 4 8.96 22.81 -14.70
CA THR A 4 8.26 23.13 -15.96
C THR A 4 7.95 21.81 -16.65
N ALA A 5 6.82 21.21 -16.30
CA ALA A 5 6.31 20.05 -17.02
C ALA A 5 6.18 20.39 -18.51
N ALA A 6 6.61 19.48 -19.39
CA ALA A 6 6.42 19.58 -20.83
C ALA A 6 4.92 19.78 -21.16
N PRO A 7 4.58 20.52 -22.23
CA PRO A 7 3.19 20.81 -22.58
C PRO A 7 2.33 19.54 -22.74
N GLU A 8 2.93 18.45 -23.24
CA GLU A 8 2.30 17.12 -23.36
C GLU A 8 1.76 16.58 -22.02
N LYS A 9 2.53 16.67 -20.93
CA LYS A 9 2.15 16.15 -19.61
C LYS A 9 1.02 16.95 -18.96
N ARG A 10 0.90 18.24 -19.31
CA ARG A 10 -0.19 19.10 -18.86
C ARG A 10 -1.48 18.74 -19.58
N ALA A 11 -1.43 18.52 -20.89
CA ALA A 11 -2.58 18.08 -21.67
C ALA A 11 -3.08 16.71 -21.21
N GLU A 12 -2.19 15.74 -20.96
CA GLU A 12 -2.55 14.44 -20.39
C GLU A 12 -3.30 14.59 -19.05
N THR A 13 -2.84 15.48 -18.17
CA THR A 13 -3.48 15.70 -16.86
C THR A 13 -4.83 16.38 -16.98
N LEU A 14 -4.95 17.39 -17.86
CA LEU A 14 -6.22 18.06 -18.12
C LEU A 14 -7.23 17.09 -18.73
N LEU A 15 -6.81 16.27 -19.69
CA LEU A 15 -7.65 15.22 -20.27
C LEU A 15 -8.09 14.19 -19.22
N ALA A 16 -7.19 13.75 -18.34
CA ALA A 16 -7.54 12.83 -17.26
C ALA A 16 -8.58 13.44 -16.31
N ILE A 17 -8.43 14.72 -15.95
CA ILE A 17 -9.39 15.45 -15.10
C ILE A 17 -10.75 15.56 -15.79
N VAL A 18 -10.78 16.00 -17.06
CA VAL A 18 -12.02 16.12 -17.84
C VAL A 18 -12.69 14.76 -18.00
N THR A 19 -11.94 13.72 -18.35
CA THR A 19 -12.46 12.35 -18.47
C THR A 19 -13.04 11.85 -17.14
N GLY A 20 -12.34 12.12 -16.03
CA GLY A 20 -12.82 11.79 -14.69
C GLY A 20 -14.16 12.47 -14.38
N PHE A 21 -14.28 13.77 -14.62
CA PHE A 21 -15.54 14.50 -14.42
C PHE A 21 -16.67 14.03 -15.32
N VAL A 22 -16.39 13.69 -16.59
CA VAL A 22 -17.38 13.10 -17.49
C VAL A 22 -17.82 11.73 -16.98
N PHE A 23 -16.91 10.87 -16.52
CA PHE A 23 -17.31 9.60 -15.93
C PHE A 23 -18.17 9.80 -14.66
N LEU A 24 -17.82 10.79 -13.84
CA LEU A 24 -18.57 11.17 -12.65
C LEU A 24 -19.98 11.71 -12.98
N HIS A 25 -20.14 12.42 -14.11
CA HIS A 25 -21.45 12.86 -14.61
C HIS A 25 -22.36 11.65 -14.88
N TRP A 26 -21.81 10.60 -15.47
CA TRP A 26 -22.58 9.41 -15.84
C TRP A 26 -23.07 8.67 -14.60
N TRP A 27 -22.28 8.72 -13.52
CA TRP A 27 -22.64 8.11 -12.24
C TRP A 27 -23.64 8.93 -11.42
N TRP A 28 -23.58 10.27 -11.45
CA TRP A 28 -24.40 11.14 -10.58
C TRP A 28 -25.55 11.87 -11.27
N GLY A 29 -25.61 11.90 -12.61
CA GLY A 29 -26.73 12.47 -13.38
C GLY A 29 -26.96 13.97 -13.17
N LYS A 30 -25.94 14.72 -12.75
CA LYS A 30 -26.02 16.17 -12.47
C LYS A 30 -25.34 16.98 -13.60
N ASP A 31 -26.15 17.66 -14.41
CA ASP A 31 -25.69 18.37 -15.62
C ASP A 31 -24.71 19.53 -15.33
N TRP A 32 -24.81 20.17 -14.16
CA TRP A 32 -23.88 21.25 -13.78
C TRP A 32 -22.42 20.80 -13.74
N MET A 33 -22.16 19.50 -13.52
CA MET A 33 -20.82 18.94 -13.46
C MET A 33 -20.13 18.92 -14.83
N LEU A 34 -20.90 18.79 -15.92
CA LEU A 34 -20.38 18.88 -17.30
C LEU A 34 -19.94 20.29 -17.65
N TYR A 35 -20.72 21.31 -17.27
CA TYR A 35 -20.35 22.71 -17.49
C TYR A 35 -19.06 23.09 -16.75
N VAL A 36 -18.89 22.59 -15.52
CA VAL A 36 -17.66 22.80 -14.75
C VAL A 36 -16.48 22.08 -15.38
N ALA A 37 -16.65 20.83 -15.83
CA ALA A 37 -15.59 20.09 -16.52
C ALA A 37 -15.15 20.78 -17.82
N LEU A 38 -16.12 21.26 -18.60
CA LEU A 38 -15.87 21.98 -19.84
C LEU A 38 -15.16 23.32 -19.57
N ALA A 39 -15.64 24.09 -18.57
CA ALA A 39 -15.03 25.35 -18.18
C ALA A 39 -13.59 25.15 -17.68
N VAL A 40 -13.33 24.16 -16.83
CA VAL A 40 -11.99 23.85 -16.31
C VAL A 40 -11.07 23.33 -17.41
N GLY A 41 -11.59 22.51 -18.34
CA GLY A 41 -10.83 22.03 -19.50
C GLY A 41 -10.43 23.17 -20.44
N LEU A 42 -11.37 24.03 -20.82
CA LEU A 42 -11.13 25.21 -21.67
C LEU A 42 -10.19 26.21 -21.00
N LEU A 43 -10.47 26.59 -19.74
CA LEU A 43 -9.64 27.56 -19.02
C LEU A 43 -8.24 27.01 -18.73
N GLY A 44 -8.12 25.72 -18.44
CA GLY A 44 -6.83 25.05 -18.24
C GLY A 44 -5.99 24.98 -19.52
N LEU A 45 -6.62 24.88 -20.68
CA LEU A 45 -5.94 24.87 -21.99
C LEU A 45 -5.56 26.28 -22.45
N LEU A 46 -6.47 27.24 -22.30
CA LEU A 46 -6.29 28.63 -22.75
C LEU A 46 -5.35 29.43 -21.84
N VAL A 47 -5.38 29.15 -20.53
CA VAL A 47 -4.59 29.88 -19.52
C VAL A 47 -3.48 28.97 -18.97
N ALA A 48 -2.31 29.02 -19.62
CA ALA A 48 -1.13 28.24 -19.25
C ALA A 48 -0.72 28.27 -17.75
N PRO A 49 -0.80 29.41 -17.00
CA PRO A 49 -0.49 29.40 -15.58
C PRO A 49 -1.52 28.63 -14.73
N VAL A 50 -2.80 28.66 -15.12
CA VAL A 50 -3.88 27.93 -14.43
C VAL A 50 -3.72 26.42 -14.63
N GLY A 51 -3.51 25.98 -15.88
CA GLY A 51 -3.22 24.57 -16.17
C GLY A 51 -1.99 24.05 -15.43
N LYS A 52 -0.96 24.89 -15.25
CA LYS A 52 0.23 24.55 -14.48
C LYS A 52 -0.06 24.41 -12.98
N ALA A 53 -0.87 25.30 -12.39
CA ALA A 53 -1.26 25.21 -10.99
C ALA A 53 -2.11 23.96 -10.71
N ILE A 54 -3.07 23.65 -11.60
CA ILE A 54 -3.91 22.45 -11.52
C ILE A 54 -3.05 21.19 -11.61
N HIS A 55 -2.15 21.11 -12.60
CA HIS A 55 -1.25 19.96 -12.73
C HIS A 55 -0.36 19.78 -11.49
N TRP A 56 0.18 20.88 -10.95
CA TRP A 56 1.00 20.80 -9.74
C TRP A 56 0.20 20.30 -8.53
N LEU A 57 -1.03 20.78 -8.34
CA LEU A 57 -1.93 20.32 -7.29
C LEU A 57 -2.28 18.84 -7.47
N TRP A 58 -2.59 18.44 -8.71
CA TRP A 58 -2.89 17.06 -9.07
C TRP A 58 -1.70 16.14 -8.77
N MET A 59 -0.49 16.52 -9.14
CA MET A 59 0.72 15.75 -8.85
C MET A 59 0.99 15.63 -7.34
N GLN A 60 0.69 16.69 -6.58
CA GLN A 60 0.81 16.63 -5.12
C GLN A 60 -0.24 15.68 -4.52
N PHE A 61 -1.46 15.69 -5.04
CA PHE A 61 -2.52 14.78 -4.64
C PHE A 61 -2.16 13.32 -4.95
N THR A 62 -1.72 13.02 -6.18
CA THR A 62 -1.33 11.65 -6.58
C THR A 62 -0.13 11.15 -5.78
N ARG A 63 0.82 12.02 -5.41
CA ARG A 63 1.95 11.67 -4.54
C ARG A 63 1.48 11.23 -3.15
N ILE A 64 0.55 11.96 -2.55
CA ILE A 64 -0.03 11.60 -1.25
C ILE A 64 -0.83 10.29 -1.39
N LEU A 65 -1.64 10.18 -2.44
CA LEU A 65 -2.45 8.99 -2.70
C LEU A 65 -1.59 7.75 -2.86
N GLY A 66 -0.47 7.84 -3.60
CA GLY A 66 0.49 6.75 -3.76
C GLY A 66 1.13 6.32 -2.44
N TRP A 67 1.49 7.28 -1.59
CA TRP A 67 2.04 7.00 -0.26
C TRP A 67 1.03 6.33 0.67
N VAL A 68 -0.24 6.76 0.64
CA VAL A 68 -1.33 6.12 1.39
C VAL A 68 -1.58 4.72 0.84
N ASN A 69 -1.64 4.55 -0.48
CA ASN A 69 -1.90 3.28 -1.14
C ASN A 69 -0.85 2.22 -0.79
N SER A 70 0.43 2.58 -0.79
CA SER A 70 1.50 1.66 -0.40
C SER A 70 1.31 1.13 1.03
N ARG A 71 0.92 2.00 1.98
CA ARG A 71 0.63 1.62 3.37
C ARG A 71 -0.63 0.77 3.49
N LEU A 72 -1.66 1.14 2.73
CA LEU A 72 -2.92 0.40 2.68
C LEU A 72 -2.71 -1.02 2.16
N ILE A 73 -2.04 -1.19 1.02
CA ILE A 73 -1.76 -2.51 0.44
C ILE A 73 -0.99 -3.37 1.43
N LEU A 74 0.08 -2.83 2.04
CA LEU A 74 0.86 -3.56 3.03
C LEU A 74 0.01 -3.97 4.25
N SER A 75 -0.80 -3.04 4.76
CA SER A 75 -1.70 -3.31 5.89
C SER A 75 -2.73 -4.38 5.54
N VAL A 76 -3.35 -4.30 4.37
CA VAL A 76 -4.33 -5.27 3.90
C VAL A 76 -3.70 -6.65 3.76
N ILE A 77 -2.52 -6.76 3.14
CA ILE A 77 -1.79 -8.03 3.03
C ILE A 77 -1.45 -8.57 4.43
N PHE A 78 -1.00 -7.71 5.34
CA PHE A 78 -0.69 -8.14 6.71
C PHE A 78 -1.93 -8.70 7.43
N TYR A 79 -3.06 -7.99 7.38
CA TYR A 79 -4.28 -8.41 8.08
C TYR A 79 -5.02 -9.57 7.40
N LEU A 80 -4.98 -9.69 6.06
CA LEU A 80 -5.67 -10.76 5.33
C LEU A 80 -4.82 -12.02 5.13
N VAL A 81 -3.49 -11.92 5.19
CA VAL A 81 -2.60 -13.07 4.92
C VAL A 81 -1.80 -13.41 6.17
N LEU A 82 -0.94 -12.50 6.65
CA LEU A 82 -0.03 -12.81 7.75
C LEU A 82 -0.77 -13.07 9.08
N LEU A 83 -1.77 -12.25 9.40
CA LEU A 83 -2.54 -12.37 10.63
C LEU A 83 -3.31 -13.70 10.72
N PRO A 84 -4.10 -14.13 9.70
CA PRO A 84 -4.75 -15.44 9.78
C PRO A 84 -3.75 -16.58 9.77
N ILE A 85 -2.61 -16.48 9.08
CA ILE A 85 -1.55 -17.51 9.16
C ILE A 85 -1.03 -17.63 10.59
N GLY A 86 -0.75 -16.52 11.28
CA GLY A 86 -0.29 -16.53 12.67
C GLY A 86 -1.34 -17.09 13.63
N TRP A 87 -2.62 -16.76 13.42
CA TRP A 87 -3.72 -17.35 14.19
C TRP A 87 -3.88 -18.84 13.92
N LEU A 88 -3.78 -19.27 12.66
CA LEU A 88 -3.84 -20.67 12.27
C LEU A 88 -2.69 -21.45 12.91
N PHE A 89 -1.47 -20.91 12.83
CA PHE A 89 -0.29 -21.49 13.47
C PHE A 89 -0.48 -21.63 14.99
N ARG A 90 -1.05 -20.61 15.66
CA ARG A 90 -1.35 -20.66 17.10
C ARG A 90 -2.47 -21.65 17.44
N PHE A 91 -3.40 -21.91 16.53
CA PHE A 91 -4.46 -22.92 16.72
C PHE A 91 -3.94 -24.35 16.52
N PHE A 92 -3.07 -24.56 15.51
CA PHE A 92 -2.55 -25.88 15.16
C PHE A 92 -1.31 -26.28 15.96
N GLN A 93 -0.42 -25.36 16.34
CA GLN A 93 0.73 -25.69 17.16
C GLN A 93 0.40 -25.72 18.64
N LYS A 94 0.49 -26.92 19.22
CA LYS A 94 0.55 -27.11 20.67
C LYS A 94 1.95 -26.73 21.17
N ASP A 95 2.06 -25.50 21.66
CA ASP A 95 3.11 -25.01 22.57
C ASP A 95 4.55 -25.45 22.20
N PRO A 96 5.13 -24.95 21.09
CA PRO A 96 6.46 -25.34 20.61
C PRO A 96 7.59 -25.04 21.62
N LEU A 97 7.37 -24.10 22.53
CA LEU A 97 8.32 -23.70 23.56
C LEU A 97 8.00 -24.33 24.94
N SER A 98 6.99 -25.20 25.02
CA SER A 98 6.54 -25.81 26.27
C SER A 98 6.33 -24.79 27.41
N LEU A 99 5.89 -23.58 27.09
CA LEU A 99 5.80 -22.46 28.05
C LEU A 99 4.71 -22.69 29.10
N LYS A 100 3.74 -23.58 28.82
CA LYS A 100 2.72 -24.01 29.79
C LYS A 100 3.15 -25.23 30.62
N SER A 101 4.39 -25.71 30.46
CA SER A 101 4.92 -26.82 31.25
C SER A 101 5.03 -26.44 32.72
N ARG A 102 4.30 -27.13 33.60
CA ARG A 102 4.41 -27.01 35.07
C ARG A 102 5.60 -27.81 35.61
N ARG A 103 6.74 -27.78 34.92
CA ARG A 103 7.98 -28.43 35.37
C ARG A 103 8.80 -27.42 36.17
N GLU A 104 9.44 -27.86 37.25
CA GLU A 104 10.33 -27.01 38.06
C GLU A 104 11.62 -26.61 37.30
N THR A 105 11.91 -27.29 36.18
CA THR A 105 13.14 -27.12 35.45
C THR A 105 12.94 -27.36 33.95
N TYR A 106 13.62 -26.54 33.14
CA TYR A 106 13.63 -26.64 31.67
C TYR A 106 14.60 -27.70 31.14
N PHE A 107 15.46 -28.28 31.98
CA PHE A 107 16.37 -29.36 31.58
C PHE A 107 15.59 -30.62 31.19
N THR A 108 15.95 -31.18 30.05
CA THR A 108 15.46 -32.48 29.58
C THR A 108 16.55 -33.51 29.78
N ASP A 109 16.24 -34.61 30.46
CA ASP A 109 17.18 -35.70 30.67
C ASP A 109 17.53 -36.35 29.33
N ARG A 110 18.80 -36.24 28.93
CA ARG A 110 19.32 -36.84 27.70
C ARG A 110 19.98 -38.16 28.11
N ASN A 111 19.21 -39.24 28.07
CA ASN A 111 19.73 -40.60 28.24
C ASN A 111 20.48 -41.06 26.97
N HIS A 112 21.51 -40.30 26.58
CA HIS A 112 22.36 -40.62 25.44
C HIS A 112 23.70 -41.16 25.94
N THR A 113 24.04 -42.38 25.55
CA THR A 113 25.38 -42.95 25.77
C THR A 113 26.36 -42.30 24.80
N TYR A 114 27.16 -41.38 25.32
CA TYR A 114 28.20 -40.68 24.57
C TYR A 114 29.22 -41.66 23.98
N THR A 115 29.45 -41.58 22.66
CA THR A 115 30.52 -42.31 21.99
C THR A 115 31.64 -41.36 21.56
N ALA A 116 32.80 -41.92 21.17
CA ALA A 116 33.96 -41.14 20.75
C ALA A 116 33.66 -40.27 19.51
N GLU A 117 32.69 -40.66 18.68
CA GLU A 117 32.26 -39.86 17.53
C GLU A 117 31.57 -38.54 17.95
N ASP A 118 30.88 -38.48 19.08
CA ASP A 118 30.19 -37.27 19.55
C ASP A 118 31.18 -36.17 19.98
N LEU A 119 32.39 -36.56 20.40
CA LEU A 119 33.46 -35.62 20.76
C LEU A 119 34.12 -34.99 19.54
N SER A 120 33.95 -35.57 18.35
CA SER A 120 34.52 -35.06 17.11
C SER A 120 33.72 -33.89 16.52
N LYS A 121 32.45 -33.73 16.93
CA LYS A 121 31.57 -32.63 16.51
C LYS A 121 30.87 -32.04 17.75
N PRO A 122 31.55 -31.14 18.47
CA PRO A 122 31.03 -30.55 19.70
C PRO A 122 29.89 -29.54 19.50
N TRP A 123 29.46 -29.30 18.26
CA TRP A 123 28.40 -28.37 17.86
C TRP A 123 27.34 -29.07 17.00
#